data_AF-A0A8J2X8K6-F1
#
_entry.id   AF-A0A8J2X8K6-F1
#
_cell.length_a   1.000
_cell.length_b   1.000
_cell.length_c   1.000
_cell.angle_alpha   90.00
_cell.angle_beta   90.00
_cell.angle_gamma   90.00
#
_symmetry.space_group_name_H-M   'P 1'
#
loop_
_entity.id
_entity.type
_entity.pdbx_description
1 polymer ?
#
loop_
_entity_poly.entity_id
_entity_poly.type
_entity_poly.pdbx_seq_one_letter_code
_entity_poly.pdbx_strand_id
1 'polypeptide(L)' 'MKQVFLALFLMIVTTSAAYADCIYDGKTYPTGTDLGGLICQPDGTWKPSR' A
#
# COMPACT_ATOMS: atom_id res chain seq x y z
N MET A 1 11.27 -25.29 -23.77
CA MET A 1 11.89 -25.08 -22.44
C MET A 1 12.33 -23.63 -22.22
N LYS A 2 13.13 -23.01 -23.12
CA LYS A 2 13.62 -21.61 -22.96
C LYS A 2 12.52 -20.54 -22.73
N GLN A 3 11.36 -20.68 -23.39
CA GLN A 3 10.20 -19.79 -23.23
C GLN A 3 9.50 -19.92 -21.86
N VAL A 4 9.56 -21.10 -21.23
CA VAL A 4 8.94 -21.36 -19.92
C VAL A 4 9.73 -20.65 -18.82
N PHE A 5 11.06 -20.68 -18.90
CA PHE A 5 11.92 -19.94 -17.98
C PHE A 5 11.74 -18.42 -18.10
N LEU A 6 11.51 -17.91 -19.32
CA LEU A 6 11.24 -16.50 -19.56
C LEU A 6 9.89 -16.07 -18.94
N ALA A 7 8.85 -16.89 -19.10
CA ALA A 7 7.54 -16.65 -18.50
C ALA A 7 7.58 -16.69 -16.97
N LEU A 8 8.34 -17.61 -16.37
CA LEU A 8 8.56 -17.65 -14.93
C LEU A 8 9.25 -16.38 -14.42
N PHE A 9 10.25 -15.89 -15.14
CA PHE A 9 10.99 -14.68 -14.75
C PHE A 9 10.09 -13.43 -14.75
N LEU A 10 9.16 -13.33 -15.71
CA LEU A 10 8.20 -12.22 -15.82
C LEU A 10 7.16 -12.18 -14.69
N MET A 11 6.79 -13.31 -14.09
CA MET A 11 5.84 -13.33 -12.97
C MET A 11 6.46 -12.86 -11.65
N ILE A 12 7.79 -12.91 -11.49
CA ILE A 12 8.47 -12.53 -10.25
C ILE A 12 8.53 -11.01 -10.08
N VAL A 13 8.36 -10.24 -11.17
CA VAL A 13 8.54 -8.78 -11.18
C VAL A 13 7.26 -7.99 -10.89
N THR A 14 6.11 -8.64 -10.76
CA THR A 14 4.85 -7.94 -10.43
C THR A 14 4.73 -7.76 -8.92
N THR A 15 5.39 -6.73 -8.38
CA THR A 15 5.14 -6.28 -7.01
C THR A 15 3.80 -5.55 -6.98
N SER A 16 2.76 -6.15 -6.38
CA SER A 16 1.50 -5.46 -6.14
C SER A 16 1.74 -4.32 -5.13
N ALA A 17 1.22 -3.14 -5.42
CA ALA A 17 1.21 -2.06 -4.44
C ALA A 17 0.23 -2.43 -3.32
N ALA A 18 0.75 -2.84 -2.17
CA ALA A 18 -0.05 -3.06 -0.98
C ALA A 18 -0.46 -1.69 -0.41
N TYR A 19 -1.76 -1.41 -0.37
CA TYR A 19 -2.28 -0.19 0.25
C TYR A 19 -2.56 -0.55 1.70
N ALA A 20 -1.81 0.08 2.62
CA ALA A 20 -2.05 -0.14 4.04
C ALA A 20 -3.10 0.85 4.56
N ASP A 21 -4.05 0.32 5.30
CA ASP A 21 -5.00 1.13 6.06
C ASP A 21 -4.33 1.63 7.36
N CYS A 22 -4.76 2.80 7.83
CA CYS A 22 -4.28 3.37 9.08
C CYS A 22 -5.23 3.05 10.22
N ILE A 23 -4.68 2.78 11.41
CA ILE A 23 -5.48 2.56 12.62
C ILE A 23 -5.49 3.84 13.44
N TYR A 24 -6.68 4.27 13.86
CA TYR A 24 -6.86 5.36 14.82
C TYR A 24 -7.98 4.99 15.80
N ASP A 25 -7.69 5.06 17.09
CA ASP A 25 -8.63 4.68 18.17
C ASP A 25 -9.28 3.28 17.96
N GLY A 26 -8.47 2.32 17.52
CA GLY A 26 -8.92 0.95 17.24
C GLY A 26 -9.78 0.78 15.98
N LYS A 27 -10.01 1.84 15.20
CA LYS A 27 -10.73 1.79 13.92
C LYS A 27 -9.76 1.88 12.75
N THR A 28 -10.10 1.16 11.69
CA THR A 28 -9.35 1.14 10.43
C THR A 28 -9.88 2.21 9.48
N TYR A 29 -8.97 2.99 8.90
CA TYR A 29 -9.27 4.07 7.97
C TYR A 29 -8.51 3.87 6.65
N PRO A 30 -9.17 4.05 5.50
CA PRO A 30 -8.51 3.89 4.21
C PRO A 30 -7.48 5.00 3.96
N THR A 31 -6.51 4.69 3.11
CA THR A 31 -5.55 5.68 2.59
C THR A 31 -6.27 6.92 2.05
N GLY A 32 -5.74 8.10 2.36
CA GLY A 32 -6.30 9.39 1.97
C GLY A 32 -7.34 9.96 2.94
N THR A 33 -7.75 9.21 3.96
CA THR A 33 -8.58 9.76 5.04
C THR A 33 -7.84 10.89 5.75
N ASP A 34 -8.48 12.06 5.90
CA ASP A 34 -8.01 13.15 6.77
C ASP A 34 -8.72 13.07 8.13
N LEU A 35 -7.94 12.88 9.20
CA LEU A 35 -8.37 12.97 10.59
C LEU A 35 -7.68 14.16 11.26
N GLY A 36 -8.33 15.32 11.19
CA GLY A 36 -7.92 16.49 11.96
C GLY A 36 -6.53 17.01 11.62
N GLY A 37 -6.13 16.95 10.35
CA GLY A 37 -4.81 17.38 9.89
C GLY A 37 -3.77 16.26 9.82
N LEU A 38 -4.17 15.01 10.06
CA LEU A 38 -3.38 13.82 9.74
C LEU A 38 -4.01 13.10 8.53
N ILE A 39 -3.22 12.85 7.50
CA ILE A 39 -3.61 12.06 6.33
C ILE A 39 -3.08 10.63 6.48
N CYS A 40 -3.95 9.64 6.29
CA CYS A 40 -3.54 8.25 6.19
C CYS A 40 -2.76 8.01 4.89
N GLN A 41 -1.50 7.60 5.01
CA GLN A 41 -0.61 7.39 3.87
C GLN A 41 -0.66 5.93 3.38
N PRO A 42 -0.24 5.65 2.13
CA PRO A 42 -0.22 4.28 1.59
C PRO A 42 0.67 3.30 2.37
N ASP A 43 1.62 3.82 3.16
CA ASP A 43 2.50 3.05 4.05
C ASP A 43 1.83 2.65 5.38
N GLY A 44 0.56 3.02 5.58
CA GLY A 44 -0.22 2.69 6.78
C GLY A 44 0.05 3.61 7.97
N THR A 45 0.76 4.72 7.75
CA THR A 45 1.08 5.70 8.79
C THR A 45 0.26 6.99 8.63
N TRP A 46 -0.03 7.64 9.76
CA TRP A 46 -0.60 8.98 9.78
C TRP A 46 0.51 10.01 9.60
N LYS A 47 0.39 10.90 8.61
CA LYS A 47 1.33 12.02 8.40
C LYS A 47 0.59 13.36 8.40
N PRO A 48 1.25 14.46 8.79
CA PRO A 48 0.65 15.80 8.70
C PRO A 48 0.14 16.11 7.29
N SER A 49 -1.03 16.73 7.21
CA SER A 49 -1.70 17.19 5.98
C SER A 49 -1.01 18.42 5.36
N ARG A 50 -0.01 19.00 6.05
CA ARG A 50 0.63 20.27 5.69
C ARG A 50 2.13 20.27 6.00
#